data_AF-A0A3N9WUT8-F1
#
_entry.id   AF-A0A3N9WUT8-F1
#
_cell.length_a   1.000
_cell.length_b   1.000
_cell.length_c   1.000
_cell.angle_alpha   90.00
_cell.angle_beta   90.00
_cell.angle_gamma   90.00
#
_symmetry.space_group_name_H-M   'P 1'
#
loop_
_entity.id
_entity.type
_entity.pdbx_description
1 polymer ?
#
loop_
_entity_poly.entity_id
_entity_poly.type
_entity_poly.pdbx_seq_one_letter_code
_entity_poly.pdbx_strand_id
1 'polypeptide(L)'
;MQGMADDFTAAGRRLDPQGLELIARTLLDRQQLTEAAADLGLSVDAAYKRRRRTEEAIAAFYCIAGRRPASGRAKAVRRDPAATAEGA
;
A
#
# COMPACT_ATOMS: atom_id res chain seq x y z
N MET A 1 -1.70 17.93 -10.99
CA MET A 1 -2.06 16.70 -10.24
C MET A 1 -0.79 15.89 -9.95
N GLN A 2 0.05 16.40 -9.06
CA GLN A 2 1.24 15.75 -8.49
C GLN A 2 0.98 15.73 -6.98
N GLY A 3 1.11 14.59 -6.30
CA GLY A 3 0.81 14.56 -4.87
C GLY A 3 0.70 13.14 -4.31
N MET A 4 0.03 12.24 -5.03
CA MET A 4 -0.21 10.90 -4.50
C MET A 4 0.99 9.96 -4.66
N ALA A 5 1.64 9.96 -5.84
CA ALA A 5 2.85 9.17 -6.07
C ALA A 5 4.06 9.71 -5.30
N ASP A 6 4.14 11.04 -5.14
CA ASP A 6 5.20 11.75 -4.42
C ASP A 6 5.16 11.50 -2.91
N ASP A 7 3.96 11.34 -2.33
CA ASP A 7 3.79 11.05 -0.90
C ASP A 7 4.32 9.65 -0.51
N PHE A 8 4.21 8.67 -1.42
CA PHE A 8 4.74 7.32 -1.21
C PHE A 8 6.26 7.28 -1.30
N THR A 9 6.84 7.94 -2.31
CA THR A 9 8.29 8.07 -2.45
C THR A 9 8.91 8.87 -1.30
N ALA A 10 8.25 9.93 -0.83
CA ALA A 10 8.69 10.71 0.34
C ALA A 10 8.66 9.88 1.65
N ALA A 11 7.75 8.91 1.78
CA ALA A 11 7.70 7.98 2.90
C ALA A 11 8.66 6.77 2.78
N GLY A 12 9.48 6.71 1.73
CA GLY A 12 10.39 5.59 1.46
C GLY A 12 9.69 4.28 1.10
N ARG A 13 8.39 4.31 0.77
CA ARG A 13 7.59 3.13 0.42
C ARG A 13 7.24 3.17 -1.06
N ARG A 14 7.79 2.25 -1.85
CA ARG A 14 7.40 2.09 -3.26
C ARG A 14 6.17 1.20 -3.37
N LEU A 15 5.13 1.69 -4.05
CA LEU A 15 4.01 0.87 -4.50
C LEU A 15 4.42 0.03 -5.71
N ASP A 16 3.81 -1.14 -5.87
CA ASP A 16 4.02 -2.01 -7.03
C ASP A 16 3.44 -1.35 -8.29
N PRO A 17 4.28 -0.97 -9.29
CA PRO A 17 3.81 -0.30 -10.50
C PRO A 17 2.80 -1.14 -11.29
N GLN A 18 2.98 -2.46 -11.35
CA GLN A 18 2.05 -3.35 -12.05
C GLN A 18 0.74 -3.50 -11.27
N GLY A 19 0.82 -3.43 -9.94
CA GLY A 19 -0.37 -3.39 -9.10
C GLY A 19 -1.20 -2.12 -9.30
N LEU A 20 -0.53 -0.96 -9.42
CA LEU A 20 -1.19 0.31 -9.72
C LEU A 20 -1.85 0.31 -11.10
N GLU A 21 -1.16 -0.22 -12.11
CA GLU A 21 -1.70 -0.36 -13.46
C GLU A 21 -2.96 -1.24 -13.48
N LEU A 22 -2.94 -2.37 -12.77
CA LEU A 22 -4.13 -3.24 -12.62
C LEU A 22 -5.30 -2.53 -11.95
N ILE A 23 -5.05 -1.70 -10.93
CA ILE A 23 -6.08 -0.91 -10.27
C ILE A 23 -6.66 0.13 -11.24
N ALA A 24 -5.80 0.85 -11.96
CA ALA A 24 -6.22 1.88 -12.91
C ALA A 24 -7.14 1.30 -14.00
N ARG A 25 -6.70 0.23 -14.67
CA ARG A 25 -7.47 -0.40 -15.75
C ARG A 25 -8.82 -0.96 -15.27
N THR A 26 -8.86 -1.55 -14.08
CA THR A 26 -10.09 -2.18 -13.58
C THR A 26 -11.07 -1.21 -12.93
N LEU A 27 -10.59 -0.15 -12.27
CA LEU A 27 -11.47 0.82 -11.60
C LEU A 27 -11.80 2.04 -12.44
N LEU A 28 -10.84 2.57 -13.22
CA LEU A 28 -11.04 3.79 -14.01
C LEU A 28 -11.54 3.45 -15.40
N ASP A 29 -10.86 2.52 -16.08
CA ASP A 29 -11.19 2.14 -17.46
C ASP A 29 -12.29 1.07 -17.53
N ARG A 30 -12.71 0.55 -16.36
CA ARG A 30 -13.74 -0.50 -16.21
C ARG A 30 -13.44 -1.78 -16.99
N GLN A 31 -12.16 -2.02 -17.29
CA GLN A 31 -11.71 -3.24 -17.96
C GLN A 31 -11.91 -4.44 -17.02
N GLN A 32 -12.21 -5.62 -17.59
CA GLN A 32 -12.23 -6.84 -16.80
C GLN A 32 -10.81 -7.21 -16.34
N LEU A 33 -10.68 -7.71 -15.12
CA LEU A 33 -9.36 -8.09 -14.56
C LEU A 33 -8.64 -9.14 -15.42
N THR A 34 -9.39 -10.04 -16.05
CA THR A 34 -8.86 -11.07 -16.94
C THR A 34 -8.19 -10.49 -18.18
N GLU A 35 -8.78 -9.43 -18.75
CA GLU A 35 -8.28 -8.73 -19.93
C GLU A 35 -7.05 -7.89 -19.58
N ALA A 36 -7.11 -7.13 -18.48
CA ALA A 36 -5.96 -6.39 -17.95
C ALA A 36 -4.78 -7.33 -17.58
N ALA A 37 -5.07 -8.53 -17.07
CA ALA A 37 -4.04 -9.53 -16.76
C ALA A 37 -3.37 -10.05 -18.04
N ALA A 38 -4.16 -10.33 -19.08
CA ALA A 38 -3.65 -10.79 -20.37
C ALA A 38 -2.73 -9.73 -21.01
N ASP A 39 -3.15 -8.47 -21.02
CA ASP A 39 -2.36 -7.35 -21.56
C ASP A 39 -1.01 -7.17 -20.85
N LEU A 40 -0.96 -7.49 -19.55
CA LEU A 40 0.24 -7.39 -18.73
C LEU A 40 1.07 -8.69 -18.68
N GLY A 41 0.65 -9.72 -19.42
CA GLY A 41 1.34 -11.03 -19.44
C GLY A 41 1.29 -11.76 -18.10
N LEU A 42 0.24 -11.54 -17.31
CA LEU A 42 0.06 -12.14 -15.98
C LEU A 42 -1.01 -13.24 -16.02
N SER A 43 -0.84 -14.27 -15.18
CA SER A 43 -1.97 -15.14 -14.87
C SER A 43 -3.04 -14.36 -14.10
N VAL A 44 -4.30 -14.74 -14.25
CA VAL A 44 -5.44 -14.09 -13.57
C VAL A 44 -5.27 -14.11 -12.05
N ASP A 45 -4.80 -15.23 -11.49
CA ASP A 45 -4.52 -15.36 -10.05
C ASP A 45 -3.38 -14.42 -9.59
N ALA A 46 -2.30 -14.32 -10.37
CA ALA A 46 -1.21 -13.41 -10.05
C ALA A 46 -1.66 -11.94 -10.10
N ALA A 47 -2.44 -11.58 -11.12
CA ALA A 47 -3.03 -10.25 -11.25
C ALA A 47 -3.94 -9.91 -10.07
N TYR A 48 -4.83 -10.84 -9.70
CA TYR A 48 -5.72 -10.68 -8.54
C TYR A 48 -4.93 -10.44 -7.24
N LYS A 49 -3.97 -11.32 -6.93
CA LYS A 49 -3.14 -11.21 -5.71
C LYS A 49 -2.31 -9.93 -5.68
N ARG A 50 -1.81 -9.50 -6.82
CA ARG A 50 -0.99 -8.29 -6.94
C ARG A 50 -1.82 -7.02 -6.79
N ARG A 51 -2.96 -6.96 -7.47
CA ARG A 51 -3.94 -5.87 -7.33
C ARG A 51 -4.36 -5.73 -5.87
N ARG A 52 -4.80 -6.82 -5.24
CA ARG A 52 -5.24 -6.84 -3.84
C ARG A 52 -4.17 -6.36 -2.86
N ARG A 53 -2.94 -6.86 -2.98
CA ARG A 53 -1.81 -6.39 -2.12
C ARG A 53 -1.53 -4.91 -2.28
N THR A 54 -1.70 -4.37 -3.48
CA THR A 54 -1.48 -2.96 -3.77
C THR A 54 -2.62 -2.10 -3.19
N GLU A 55 -3.87 -2.54 -3.31
CA GLU A 55 -5.02 -1.91 -2.66
C GLU A 55 -4.86 -1.88 -1.13
N GLU A 56 -4.42 -2.99 -0.53
CA GLU A 56 -4.14 -3.09 0.91
C GLU A 56 -3.01 -2.13 1.34
N ALA A 57 -1.94 -2.00 0.55
CA ALA A 57 -0.86 -1.06 0.81
C ALA A 57 -1.32 0.41 0.73
N ILE A 58 -2.16 0.74 -0.25
CA ILE A 58 -2.77 2.06 -0.38
C ILE A 58 -3.67 2.36 0.82
N ALA A 59 -4.58 1.44 1.17
CA ALA A 59 -5.47 1.59 2.31
C ALA A 59 -4.70 1.76 3.63
N ALA A 60 -3.63 0.99 3.83
CA ALA A 60 -2.77 1.10 5.01
C ALA A 60 -2.09 2.49 5.10
N PHE A 61 -1.61 3.03 3.97
CA PHE A 61 -1.02 4.36 3.93
C PHE A 61 -2.02 5.45 4.31
N TYR A 62 -3.22 5.43 3.73
CA TYR A 62 -4.28 6.39 4.07
C TYR A 62 -4.76 6.27 5.52
N CYS A 63 -4.85 5.04 6.05
CA CYS A 63 -5.15 4.83 7.46
C CYS A 63 -4.06 5.42 8.39
N ILE A 64 -2.79 5.36 8.00
CA ILE A 64 -1.68 5.97 8.75
C ILE A 64 -1.73 7.50 8.64
N ALA A 65 -1.98 8.04 7.44
CA ALA A 65 -2.10 9.47 7.21
C ALA A 65 -3.28 10.08 8.01
N GLY A 66 -4.41 9.38 8.08
CA GLY A 66 -5.59 9.78 8.87
C GLY A 66 -5.39 9.69 10.39
N ARG A 67 -4.39 8.94 10.87
CA ARG A 67 -4.01 8.89 12.30
C ARG A 67 -2.97 9.93 12.69
N ARG A 68 -2.51 10.78 11.77
CA ARG A 68 -1.56 11.86 12.07
C ARG A 68 -2.29 12.90 12.94
N PRO A 69 -1.94 13.08 14.22
CA PRO A 69 -2.60 14.09 15.04
C PRO A 69 -2.34 15.49 14.48
N ALA A 70 -3.34 16.38 14.57
CA ALA A 70 -3.27 17.75 14.04
C ALA A 70 -2.15 18.61 14.66
N SER A 71 -1.63 18.20 15.82
CA SER A 71 -0.38 18.72 16.34
C SER A 71 0.76 17.93 15.71
N GLY A 72 1.65 18.55 14.94
CA GLY A 72 2.78 17.91 14.22
C GLY A 72 3.83 17.21 15.10
N ARG A 73 3.48 16.73 16.28
CA ARG A 73 4.33 15.95 17.16
C ARG A 73 4.13 14.47 16.84
N ALA A 74 5.16 13.84 16.27
CA ALA A 74 5.23 12.39 16.15
C ALA A 74 4.93 11.78 17.53
N LYS A 75 3.87 10.98 17.63
CA LYS A 75 3.57 10.23 18.84
C LYS A 75 4.72 9.24 19.00
N ALA A 76 5.62 9.51 19.94
CA ALA A 76 6.74 8.62 20.25
C ALA A 76 6.15 7.23 20.54
N VAL A 77 6.37 6.29 19.62
CA VAL A 77 6.13 4.89 19.87
C VAL A 77 7.14 4.51 20.93
N ARG A 78 6.70 4.48 22.20
CA ARG A 78 7.44 3.80 23.25
C ARG A 78 7.49 2.33 22.83
N ARG A 79 8.61 1.89 22.27
CA ARG A 79 9.01 0.49 22.41
C ARG A 79 9.30 0.32 23.89
N ASP A 80 8.43 -0.37 24.60
CA ASP A 80 8.81 -0.97 25.88
C ASP A 80 9.99 -1.91 25.61
N PRO A 81 11.15 -1.70 26.25
CA PRO A 81 12.22 -2.68 26.23
C PRO A 81 12.17 -3.45 27.55
N ALA A 82 11.49 -4.59 27.59
CA ALA A 82 11.74 -5.62 28.62
C ALA A 82 10.97 -6.91 28.31
N ALA A 83 11.45 -7.65 27.31
CA ALA A 83 11.31 -9.10 27.31
C ALA A 83 12.65 -9.69 27.72
N THR A 84 12.98 -9.58 29.01
CA THR A 84 14.00 -10.42 29.65
C THR A 84 13.51 -10.73 31.06
N ALA A 85 12.67 -11.75 31.18
CA ALA A 85 12.50 -12.48 32.43
C ALA A 85 13.28 -13.79 32.26
N GLU A 86 14.60 -13.71 32.46
CA GLU A 86 15.40 -14.85 32.91
C GLU A 86 15.09 -15.07 34.40
N GLY A 87 15.08 -16.33 34.82
CA GLY A 87 14.43 -16.78 36.04
C GLY A 87 15.09 -16.42 37.38
N ALA A 88 14.30 -16.64 38.43
CA ALA A 88 14.70 -17.07 39.76
C ALA A 88 13.54 -17.89 40.37
#